data_AF-A0A1G0F6K3-F1
#
_entry.id   AF-A0A1G0F6K3-F1
#
_cell.length_a   1.000
_cell.length_b   1.000
_cell.length_c   1.000
_cell.angle_alpha   90.00
_cell.angle_beta   90.00
_cell.angle_gamma   90.00
#
_symmetry.space_group_name_H-M   'P 1'
#
loop_
_entity.id
_entity.type
_entity.pdbx_description
1 polymer ?
#
loop_
_entity_poly.entity_id
_entity_poly.type
_entity_poly.pdbx_seq_one_letter_code
_entity_poly.pdbx_strand_id
1 'polypeptide(L)'
;MAKLGQEVEDVLAAGADMIHVDVMDNHYVPNLTIGPFICEALRKHGIKAPLDVHLMIEPVDAIIPAFAKAGATCITFHPEATPNIQKTIELIRTYHCQVGLAINPETSIDYIEPVLDQLNLILMMTVHPGFAGQKFIADVLPKIKAVRELIDNQSRKIQLSVDGGINTETITQAAQAGADMFVAGSAIFGQKIKIPAASRRGIFISFIDRLRGKAARTATQGERSPAPLENPQAKSPTRQAAGKSSHYKKMIDELRNQLKQDD
;
A
#
# COMPACT_ATOMS: atom_id res chain seq x y z
N MET A 1 -9.41 13.82 10.81
CA MET A 1 -10.69 13.10 10.63
C MET A 1 -11.64 13.79 9.63
N ALA A 2 -12.14 15.01 9.86
CA ALA A 2 -13.27 15.61 9.12
C ALA A 2 -13.17 15.77 7.58
N LYS A 3 -12.04 15.44 6.94
CA LYS A 3 -11.89 15.40 5.46
C LYS A 3 -11.31 14.09 4.93
N LEU A 4 -11.07 13.09 5.79
CA LEU A 4 -10.35 11.88 5.38
C LEU A 4 -11.10 11.09 4.32
N GLY A 5 -12.41 10.88 4.51
CA GLY A 5 -13.24 10.19 3.53
C GLY A 5 -13.15 10.82 2.15
N GLN A 6 -13.23 12.16 2.09
CA GLN A 6 -13.05 12.91 0.84
C GLN A 6 -11.64 12.78 0.26
N GLU A 7 -10.58 12.81 1.08
CA GLU A 7 -9.20 12.63 0.59
C GLU A 7 -8.97 11.21 0.04
N VAL A 8 -9.66 10.21 0.58
CA VAL A 8 -9.72 8.85 0.04
C VAL A 8 -10.53 8.77 -1.26
N GLU A 9 -11.69 9.41 -1.33
CA GLU A 9 -12.46 9.51 -2.59
C GLU A 9 -11.66 10.22 -3.69
N ASP A 10 -10.98 11.33 -3.35
CA ASP A 10 -10.20 12.13 -4.30
C ASP A 10 -9.03 11.35 -4.88
N VAL A 11 -8.35 10.49 -4.10
CA VAL A 11 -7.25 9.64 -4.58
C VAL A 11 -7.76 8.41 -5.35
N LEU A 12 -8.89 7.81 -4.93
CA LEU A 12 -9.58 6.75 -5.69
C LEU A 12 -10.04 7.27 -7.07
N ALA A 13 -10.64 8.46 -7.12
CA ALA A 13 -11.03 9.12 -8.37
C ALA A 13 -9.82 9.54 -9.24
N ALA A 14 -8.66 9.79 -8.62
CA ALA A 14 -7.39 10.00 -9.32
C ALA A 14 -6.80 8.71 -9.93
N GLY A 15 -7.42 7.55 -9.67
CA GLY A 15 -7.10 6.26 -10.29
C GLY A 15 -6.50 5.24 -9.33
N ALA A 16 -6.78 5.33 -8.03
CA ALA A 16 -6.19 4.44 -7.04
C ALA A 16 -6.83 3.05 -6.94
N ASP A 17 -6.00 1.99 -6.98
CA ASP A 17 -6.36 0.58 -6.75
C ASP A 17 -6.71 0.27 -5.28
N MET A 18 -5.89 0.69 -4.31
CA MET A 18 -6.06 0.36 -2.87
C MET A 18 -5.61 1.51 -1.96
N ILE A 19 -6.09 1.47 -0.71
CA ILE A 19 -5.77 2.42 0.36
C ILE A 19 -4.90 1.73 1.39
N HIS A 20 -3.64 2.14 1.48
CA HIS A 20 -2.69 1.66 2.50
C HIS A 20 -2.86 2.46 3.79
N VAL A 21 -2.69 1.83 4.95
CA VAL A 21 -2.95 2.39 6.27
C VAL A 21 -1.83 2.01 7.23
N ASP A 22 -0.95 2.96 7.54
CA ASP A 22 0.13 2.74 8.51
C ASP A 22 -0.35 2.85 9.96
N VAL A 23 -0.20 1.76 10.70
CA VAL A 23 -0.58 1.61 12.09
C VAL A 23 0.69 1.54 12.94
N MET A 24 0.86 2.51 13.85
CA MET A 24 2.04 2.67 14.69
C MET A 24 1.60 2.87 16.15
N ASP A 25 2.26 2.19 17.09
CA ASP A 25 1.88 2.09 18.52
C ASP A 25 2.84 2.80 19.51
N ASN A 26 3.86 3.48 19.01
CA ASN A 26 4.95 4.09 19.78
C ASN A 26 5.82 3.08 20.58
N HIS A 27 5.78 1.80 20.25
CA HIS A 27 6.62 0.75 20.85
C HIS A 27 7.51 0.09 19.79
N TYR A 28 6.92 -0.50 18.74
CA TYR A 28 7.68 -1.11 17.64
C TYR A 28 8.41 -0.06 16.79
N VAL A 29 7.79 1.11 16.63
CA VAL A 29 8.39 2.31 16.02
C VAL A 29 8.22 3.53 16.93
N PRO A 30 9.12 4.53 16.89
CA PRO A 30 9.06 5.73 17.74
C PRO A 30 8.03 6.77 17.26
N ASN A 31 6.82 6.33 16.89
CA ASN A 31 5.72 7.20 16.45
C ASN A 31 4.35 6.54 16.75
N LEU A 32 3.28 7.34 16.85
CA LEU A 32 1.90 6.91 17.11
C LEU A 32 0.96 7.43 16.03
N THR A 33 0.18 6.56 15.39
CA THR A 33 -0.74 6.96 14.32
C THR A 33 -2.23 6.77 14.65
N ILE A 34 -2.77 5.58 14.41
CA ILE A 34 -4.20 5.26 14.37
C ILE A 34 -4.46 3.84 14.85
N GLY A 35 -5.73 3.58 15.19
CA GLY A 35 -6.24 2.23 15.46
C GLY A 35 -7.36 1.81 14.50
N PRO A 36 -7.97 0.64 14.73
CA PRO A 36 -8.97 0.02 13.86
C PRO A 36 -10.15 0.92 13.43
N PHE A 37 -10.53 1.88 14.28
CA PHE A 37 -11.62 2.83 14.03
C PHE A 37 -11.47 3.61 12.71
N ILE A 38 -10.25 3.71 12.16
CA ILE A 38 -9.99 4.34 10.87
C ILE A 38 -10.62 3.56 9.71
N CYS A 39 -10.49 2.22 9.72
CA CYS A 39 -11.06 1.34 8.71
C CYS A 39 -12.59 1.38 8.81
N GLU A 40 -13.12 1.32 10.04
CA GLU A 40 -14.55 1.44 10.31
C GLU A 40 -15.11 2.78 9.80
N ALA A 41 -14.41 3.89 10.02
CA ALA A 41 -14.80 5.21 9.53
C ALA A 41 -14.80 5.29 8.00
N LEU A 42 -13.80 4.71 7.33
CA LEU A 42 -13.75 4.64 5.86
C LEU A 42 -14.89 3.77 5.29
N ARG A 43 -15.17 2.61 5.91
CA ARG A 43 -16.29 1.74 5.52
C ARG A 43 -17.64 2.43 5.74
N LYS A 44 -17.84 3.12 6.88
CA LYS A 44 -19.03 3.94 7.15
C LYS A 44 -19.19 5.11 6.19
N HIS A 45 -18.10 5.68 5.67
CA HIS A 45 -18.14 6.70 4.64
C HIS A 45 -18.55 6.17 3.26
N GLY A 46 -18.50 4.85 3.05
CA GLY A 46 -18.86 4.20 1.79
C GLY A 46 -17.66 3.77 0.94
N ILE A 47 -16.42 3.85 1.46
CA ILE A 47 -15.23 3.40 0.75
C ILE A 47 -15.28 1.88 0.57
N LYS A 48 -15.36 1.42 -0.69
CA LYS A 48 -15.37 0.00 -1.08
C LYS A 48 -14.02 -0.54 -1.55
N ALA A 49 -13.05 0.34 -1.83
CA ALA A 49 -11.71 -0.06 -2.24
C ALA A 49 -11.03 -0.94 -1.15
N PRO A 50 -10.12 -1.84 -1.52
CA PRO A 50 -9.35 -2.61 -0.54
C PRO A 50 -8.61 -1.70 0.43
N LEU A 51 -8.61 -2.09 1.71
CA LEU A 51 -7.77 -1.47 2.74
C LEU A 51 -6.59 -2.40 3.02
N ASP A 52 -5.37 -1.96 2.77
CA ASP A 52 -4.14 -2.65 3.17
C ASP A 52 -3.65 -2.04 4.49
N VAL A 53 -3.61 -2.84 5.55
CA VAL A 53 -3.27 -2.38 6.89
C VAL A 53 -1.88 -2.85 7.23
N HIS A 54 -0.95 -1.91 7.40
CA HIS A 54 0.44 -2.16 7.74
C HIS A 54 0.66 -1.95 9.24
N LEU A 55 0.91 -3.04 9.96
CA LEU A 55 1.05 -3.10 11.41
C LEU A 55 2.53 -2.96 11.83
N MET A 56 2.95 -1.73 12.09
CA MET A 56 4.22 -1.38 12.76
C MET A 56 3.99 -1.27 14.28
N ILE A 57 3.66 -2.39 14.91
CA ILE A 57 3.25 -2.47 16.32
C ILE A 57 3.79 -3.75 16.95
N GLU A 58 3.87 -3.83 18.28
CA GLU A 58 4.24 -5.04 19.00
C GLU A 58 3.47 -5.18 20.33
N PRO A 59 2.78 -6.30 20.62
CA PRO A 59 2.59 -7.48 19.77
C PRO A 59 1.43 -7.34 18.77
N VAL A 60 1.56 -7.96 17.58
CA VAL A 60 0.58 -7.82 16.49
C VAL A 60 -0.74 -8.58 16.70
N ASP A 61 -0.69 -9.80 17.26
CA ASP A 61 -1.85 -10.72 17.33
C ASP A 61 -3.07 -10.11 18.04
N ALA A 62 -2.85 -9.27 19.05
CA ALA A 62 -3.90 -8.70 19.88
C ALA A 62 -4.84 -7.75 19.10
N ILE A 63 -4.37 -7.08 18.04
CA ILE A 63 -5.14 -6.06 17.31
C ILE A 63 -5.69 -6.55 15.96
N ILE A 64 -5.12 -7.63 15.40
CA ILE A 64 -5.53 -8.22 14.12
C ILE A 64 -7.05 -8.46 14.04
N PRO A 65 -7.71 -9.07 15.06
CA PRO A 65 -9.16 -9.23 15.08
C PRO A 65 -9.94 -7.91 14.97
N ALA A 66 -9.40 -6.81 15.48
CA ALA A 66 -10.07 -5.51 15.48
C ALA A 66 -9.96 -4.82 14.11
N PHE A 67 -8.78 -4.82 13.48
CA PHE A 67 -8.62 -4.30 12.10
C PHE A 67 -9.43 -5.11 11.08
N ALA A 68 -9.41 -6.44 11.19
CA ALA A 68 -10.18 -7.30 10.31
C ALA A 68 -11.70 -7.03 10.41
N LYS A 69 -12.25 -6.98 11.64
CA LYS A 69 -13.66 -6.62 11.88
C LYS A 69 -14.01 -5.19 11.46
N ALA A 70 -13.05 -4.27 11.51
CA ALA A 70 -13.22 -2.90 11.01
C ALA A 70 -13.15 -2.80 9.47
N GLY A 71 -12.91 -3.92 8.76
CA GLY A 71 -13.00 -4.02 7.31
C GLY A 71 -11.67 -3.93 6.57
N ALA A 72 -10.55 -4.24 7.22
CA ALA A 72 -9.26 -4.47 6.54
C ALA A 72 -9.39 -5.57 5.47
N THR A 73 -8.72 -5.40 4.34
CA THR A 73 -8.71 -6.37 3.23
C THR A 73 -7.41 -7.16 3.19
N CYS A 74 -6.28 -6.47 3.37
CA CYS A 74 -4.98 -7.08 3.63
C CYS A 74 -4.50 -6.63 5.00
N ILE A 75 -3.83 -7.52 5.73
CA ILE A 75 -3.13 -7.19 6.97
C ILE A 75 -1.68 -7.65 6.82
N THR A 76 -0.78 -6.68 6.94
CA THR A 76 0.65 -6.81 6.70
C THR A 76 1.38 -6.54 8.00
N PHE A 77 2.22 -7.47 8.46
CA PHE A 77 2.91 -7.37 9.75
C PHE A 77 4.41 -7.66 9.60
N HIS A 78 5.22 -7.22 10.57
CA HIS A 78 6.66 -7.49 10.60
C HIS A 78 6.97 -8.81 11.34
N PRO A 79 7.91 -9.64 10.86
CA PRO A 79 8.22 -10.93 11.47
C PRO A 79 8.76 -10.79 12.91
N GLU A 80 9.46 -9.70 13.23
CA GLU A 80 10.00 -9.45 14.58
C GLU A 80 8.90 -9.16 15.61
N ALA A 81 7.73 -8.70 15.18
CA ALA A 81 6.65 -8.27 16.06
C ALA A 81 5.71 -9.39 16.54
N THR A 82 6.07 -10.65 16.26
CA THR A 82 5.37 -11.85 16.72
C THR A 82 6.35 -12.94 17.14
N PRO A 83 6.11 -13.67 18.24
CA PRO A 83 6.90 -14.86 18.59
C PRO A 83 6.60 -16.06 17.68
N ASN A 84 5.58 -15.99 16.81
CA ASN A 84 5.22 -17.10 15.91
C ASN A 84 4.49 -16.60 14.65
N ILE A 85 5.24 -16.46 13.56
CA ILE A 85 4.75 -16.00 12.26
C ILE A 85 3.58 -16.86 11.75
N GLN A 86 3.66 -18.19 11.86
CA GLN A 86 2.61 -19.09 11.36
C GLN A 86 1.27 -18.87 12.08
N LYS A 87 1.27 -18.71 13.41
CA LYS A 87 0.04 -18.41 14.18
C LYS A 87 -0.55 -17.05 13.80
N THR A 88 0.27 -16.04 13.58
CA THR A 88 -0.18 -14.72 13.11
C THR A 88 -0.82 -14.82 11.72
N ILE A 89 -0.22 -15.59 10.80
CA ILE A 89 -0.77 -15.88 9.46
C ILE A 89 -2.11 -16.61 9.55
N GLU A 90 -2.21 -17.66 10.37
CA GLU A 90 -3.45 -18.39 10.62
C GLU A 90 -4.54 -17.47 11.16
N LEU A 91 -4.22 -16.63 12.16
CA LEU A 91 -5.14 -15.67 12.76
C LEU A 91 -5.72 -14.69 11.72
N ILE A 92 -4.88 -14.08 10.88
CA ILE A 92 -5.32 -13.18 9.79
C ILE A 92 -6.31 -13.92 8.85
N ARG A 93 -6.00 -15.18 8.51
CA ARG A 93 -6.84 -16.02 7.64
C ARG A 93 -8.18 -16.40 8.25
N THR A 94 -8.27 -16.57 9.58
CA THR A 94 -9.57 -16.84 10.24
C THR A 94 -10.58 -15.70 10.07
N TYR A 95 -10.11 -14.48 9.78
CA TYR A 95 -10.97 -13.34 9.45
C TYR A 95 -11.11 -13.07 7.94
N HIS A 96 -10.65 -13.99 7.09
CA HIS A 96 -10.68 -13.88 5.63
C HIS A 96 -9.93 -12.67 5.03
N CYS A 97 -9.00 -12.07 5.78
CA CYS A 97 -8.09 -11.06 5.27
C CYS A 97 -6.96 -11.72 4.45
N GLN A 98 -6.43 -10.98 3.48
CA GLN A 98 -5.18 -11.30 2.81
C GLN A 98 -4.00 -11.11 3.77
N VAL A 99 -2.98 -11.94 3.61
CA VAL A 99 -1.79 -11.98 4.47
C VAL A 99 -0.63 -11.25 3.81
N GLY A 100 -0.08 -10.25 4.49
CA GLY A 100 1.17 -9.60 4.12
C GLY A 100 2.27 -9.84 5.14
N LEU A 101 3.52 -9.92 4.67
CA LEU A 101 4.71 -9.88 5.53
C LEU A 101 5.58 -8.68 5.12
N ALA A 102 5.90 -7.81 6.07
CA ALA A 102 6.81 -6.68 5.87
C ALA A 102 8.25 -7.04 6.24
N ILE A 103 9.21 -6.47 5.53
CA ILE A 103 10.65 -6.72 5.70
C ILE A 103 11.35 -5.36 5.78
N ASN A 104 11.94 -5.05 6.94
CA ASN A 104 12.73 -3.83 7.11
C ASN A 104 14.05 -3.89 6.33
N PRO A 105 14.76 -2.76 6.11
CA PRO A 105 16.04 -2.76 5.41
C PRO A 105 17.06 -3.75 6.01
N GLU A 106 17.03 -3.93 7.34
CA GLU A 106 17.88 -4.84 8.11
C GLU A 106 17.36 -6.29 8.14
N THR A 107 16.05 -6.49 8.15
CA THR A 107 15.39 -7.82 8.28
C THR A 107 15.84 -8.78 7.19
N SER A 108 16.25 -10.01 7.53
CA SER A 108 16.61 -11.00 6.51
C SER A 108 15.39 -11.45 5.71
N ILE A 109 15.58 -11.75 4.43
CA ILE A 109 14.52 -12.34 3.58
C ILE A 109 14.24 -13.80 3.92
N ASP A 110 15.10 -14.45 4.73
CA ASP A 110 14.92 -15.84 5.17
C ASP A 110 13.62 -16.05 5.98
N TYR A 111 13.03 -14.98 6.53
CA TYR A 111 11.70 -15.03 7.14
C TYR A 111 10.57 -15.33 6.12
N ILE A 112 10.79 -15.09 4.83
CA ILE A 112 9.79 -15.26 3.78
C ILE A 112 9.66 -16.73 3.38
N GLU A 113 10.77 -17.41 3.08
CA GLU A 113 10.76 -18.75 2.47
C GLU A 113 9.89 -19.77 3.23
N PRO A 114 9.94 -19.89 4.58
CA PRO A 114 9.13 -20.84 5.34
C PRO A 114 7.62 -20.58 5.32
N VAL A 115 7.16 -19.45 4.80
CA VAL A 115 5.74 -19.04 4.75
C VAL A 115 5.31 -18.48 3.40
N LEU A 116 6.18 -18.53 2.38
CA LEU A 116 5.98 -17.87 1.08
C LEU A 116 4.68 -18.32 0.38
N ASP A 117 4.38 -19.62 0.44
CA ASP A 117 3.16 -20.21 -0.11
C ASP A 117 1.88 -19.70 0.59
N GLN A 118 2.02 -19.09 1.77
CA GLN A 118 0.92 -18.60 2.56
C GLN A 118 0.61 -17.11 2.36
N LEU A 119 1.56 -16.34 1.82
CA LEU A 119 1.44 -14.90 1.64
C LEU A 119 0.58 -14.52 0.42
N ASN A 120 0.04 -13.31 0.47
CA ASN A 120 -0.58 -12.61 -0.65
C ASN A 120 0.23 -11.38 -1.06
N LEU A 121 0.95 -10.80 -0.10
CA LEU A 121 1.78 -9.60 -0.23
C LEU A 121 3.11 -9.82 0.49
N ILE A 122 4.20 -9.33 -0.11
CA ILE A 122 5.46 -9.06 0.60
C ILE A 122 5.72 -7.56 0.47
N LEU A 123 5.93 -6.88 1.60
CA LEU A 123 6.17 -5.44 1.67
C LEU A 123 7.63 -5.17 2.02
N MET A 124 8.38 -4.64 1.06
CA MET A 124 9.78 -4.28 1.23
C MET A 124 9.87 -2.82 1.68
N MET A 125 10.33 -2.60 2.90
CA MET A 125 10.54 -1.23 3.39
C MET A 125 11.79 -0.63 2.73
N THR A 126 11.60 0.48 2.03
CA THR A 126 12.66 1.26 1.36
C THR A 126 13.07 2.49 2.19
N VAL A 127 12.63 2.57 3.44
CA VAL A 127 13.02 3.51 4.51
C VAL A 127 12.95 2.75 5.85
N HIS A 128 13.51 3.28 6.95
CA HIS A 128 13.18 2.72 8.27
C HIS A 128 11.73 3.08 8.65
N PRO A 129 10.93 2.14 9.19
CA PRO A 129 9.52 2.37 9.49
C PRO A 129 9.33 3.48 10.54
N GLY A 130 8.16 4.14 10.51
CA GLY A 130 7.75 5.12 11.52
C GLY A 130 7.54 6.57 11.03
N PHE A 131 8.20 7.01 9.94
CA PHE A 131 8.06 8.39 9.44
C PHE A 131 8.00 8.51 7.92
N ALA A 132 7.05 9.29 7.40
CA ALA A 132 6.97 9.62 5.97
C ALA A 132 7.94 10.74 5.56
N GLY A 133 8.23 10.82 4.25
CA GLY A 133 9.13 11.83 3.67
C GLY A 133 10.62 11.56 3.84
N GLN A 134 10.98 10.37 4.35
CA GLN A 134 12.36 9.87 4.36
C GLN A 134 12.87 9.60 2.93
N LYS A 135 14.20 9.57 2.78
CA LYS A 135 14.85 9.24 1.50
C LYS A 135 14.86 7.73 1.27
N PHE A 136 14.58 7.33 0.03
CA PHE A 136 14.66 5.95 -0.42
C PHE A 136 16.08 5.36 -0.21
N ILE A 137 16.17 4.19 0.42
CA ILE A 137 17.41 3.47 0.69
C ILE A 137 17.70 2.56 -0.51
N ALA A 138 18.55 3.01 -1.44
CA ALA A 138 18.83 2.26 -2.68
C ALA A 138 19.47 0.88 -2.42
N ASP A 139 20.16 0.70 -1.29
CA ASP A 139 20.83 -0.55 -0.92
C ASP A 139 19.87 -1.73 -0.68
N VAL A 140 18.54 -1.49 -0.60
CA VAL A 140 17.54 -2.58 -0.53
C VAL A 140 17.13 -3.11 -1.91
N LEU A 141 17.50 -2.46 -3.01
CA LEU A 141 17.14 -2.91 -4.38
C LEU A 141 17.61 -4.34 -4.69
N PRO A 142 18.83 -4.80 -4.31
CA PRO A 142 19.22 -6.20 -4.45
C PRO A 142 18.33 -7.16 -3.64
N LYS A 143 17.85 -6.73 -2.48
CA LYS A 143 16.95 -7.51 -1.61
C LYS A 143 15.56 -7.65 -2.25
N ILE A 144 15.02 -6.57 -2.82
CA ILE A 144 13.78 -6.60 -3.62
C ILE A 144 13.92 -7.59 -4.78
N LYS A 145 15.04 -7.59 -5.49
CA LYS A 145 15.30 -8.53 -6.60
C LYS A 145 15.33 -9.99 -6.14
N ALA A 146 16.02 -10.30 -5.04
CA ALA A 146 16.03 -11.65 -4.49
C ALA A 146 14.61 -12.13 -4.11
N VAL A 147 13.78 -11.24 -3.55
CA VAL A 147 12.37 -11.55 -3.24
C VAL A 147 11.54 -11.76 -4.52
N ARG A 148 11.77 -10.98 -5.58
CA ARG A 148 11.13 -11.19 -6.89
C ARG A 148 11.42 -12.59 -7.44
N GLU A 149 12.69 -13.01 -7.39
CA GLU A 149 13.13 -14.34 -7.82
C GLU A 149 12.47 -15.46 -6.99
N LEU A 150 12.32 -15.28 -5.66
CA LEU A 150 11.56 -16.21 -4.81
C LEU A 150 10.08 -16.32 -5.23
N ILE A 151 9.42 -15.21 -5.53
CA ILE A 151 8.01 -15.20 -5.96
C ILE A 151 7.85 -15.80 -7.36
N ASP A 152 8.76 -15.53 -8.29
CA ASP A 152 8.66 -16.03 -9.68
C ASP A 152 8.84 -17.55 -9.78
N ASN A 153 9.49 -18.16 -8.80
CA ASN A 153 9.54 -19.62 -8.63
C ASN A 153 8.23 -20.23 -8.09
N GLN A 154 7.23 -19.42 -7.74
CA GLN A 154 5.92 -19.88 -7.27
C GLN A 154 4.86 -19.84 -8.38
N SER A 155 3.97 -20.82 -8.38
CA SER A 155 2.74 -20.80 -9.21
C SER A 155 1.67 -19.84 -8.68
N ARG A 156 1.87 -19.30 -7.48
CA ARG A 156 0.93 -18.39 -6.79
C ARG A 156 1.27 -16.94 -7.08
N LYS A 157 0.24 -16.14 -7.34
CA LYS A 157 0.38 -14.69 -7.49
C LYS A 157 0.51 -14.01 -6.13
N ILE A 158 1.75 -13.72 -5.74
CA ILE A 158 2.11 -12.88 -4.58
C ILE A 158 2.47 -11.49 -5.12
N GLN A 159 2.04 -10.43 -4.44
CA GLN A 159 2.39 -9.05 -4.78
C GLN A 159 3.71 -8.67 -4.12
N LEU A 160 4.61 -8.04 -4.87
CA LEU A 160 5.84 -7.47 -4.33
C LEU A 160 5.70 -5.96 -4.22
N SER A 161 5.52 -5.48 -2.99
CA SER A 161 5.30 -4.07 -2.70
C SER A 161 6.52 -3.39 -2.10
N VAL A 162 6.63 -2.08 -2.33
CA VAL A 162 7.62 -1.21 -1.70
C VAL A 162 6.94 -0.04 -0.98
N ASP A 163 7.39 0.27 0.23
CA ASP A 163 6.98 1.48 0.97
C ASP A 163 8.17 2.29 1.50
N GLY A 164 8.08 3.61 1.30
CA GLY A 164 9.06 4.58 1.75
C GLY A 164 9.81 5.28 0.62
N GLY A 165 9.66 6.61 0.52
CA GLY A 165 10.46 7.41 -0.42
C GLY A 165 10.10 7.26 -1.91
N ILE A 166 9.00 6.57 -2.24
CA ILE A 166 8.51 6.42 -3.62
C ILE A 166 8.12 7.78 -4.21
N ASN A 167 8.71 8.09 -5.37
CA ASN A 167 8.48 9.28 -6.19
C ASN A 167 8.90 8.99 -7.65
N THR A 168 8.83 9.97 -8.54
CA THR A 168 9.15 9.82 -9.97
C THR A 168 10.59 9.35 -10.25
N GLU A 169 11.56 9.62 -9.38
CA GLU A 169 12.95 9.21 -9.55
C GLU A 169 13.20 7.78 -9.03
N THR A 170 12.43 7.33 -8.04
CA THR A 170 12.65 6.06 -7.32
C THR A 170 11.71 4.94 -7.75
N ILE A 171 10.55 5.25 -8.34
CA ILE A 171 9.56 4.25 -8.76
C ILE A 171 10.11 3.31 -9.85
N THR A 172 10.82 3.84 -10.86
CA THR A 172 11.52 3.03 -11.87
C THR A 172 12.53 2.08 -11.24
N GLN A 173 13.34 2.55 -10.26
CA GLN A 173 14.37 1.73 -9.62
C GLN A 173 13.74 0.53 -8.90
N ALA A 174 12.67 0.77 -8.13
CA ALA A 174 11.93 -0.30 -7.46
C ALA A 174 11.25 -1.27 -8.44
N ALA A 175 10.68 -0.75 -9.54
CA ALA A 175 10.06 -1.58 -10.58
C ALA A 175 11.08 -2.46 -11.31
N GLN A 176 12.25 -1.92 -11.66
CA GLN A 176 13.37 -2.65 -12.26
C GLN A 176 13.96 -3.71 -11.33
N ALA A 177 13.88 -3.49 -10.01
CA ALA A 177 14.19 -4.51 -9.00
C ALA A 177 13.08 -5.57 -8.84
N GLY A 178 11.91 -5.40 -9.46
CA GLY A 178 10.83 -6.39 -9.50
C GLY A 178 9.57 -6.06 -8.69
N ALA A 179 9.49 -4.87 -8.07
CA ALA A 179 8.26 -4.46 -7.39
C ALA A 179 7.10 -4.26 -8.38
N ASP A 180 5.92 -4.75 -8.01
CA ASP A 180 4.67 -4.65 -8.81
C ASP A 180 3.56 -3.83 -8.12
N MET A 181 3.89 -3.23 -6.97
CA MET A 181 2.97 -2.51 -6.10
C MET A 181 3.69 -1.38 -5.34
N PHE A 182 3.28 -0.13 -5.53
CA PHE A 182 4.05 1.03 -5.04
C PHE A 182 3.25 1.83 -4.01
N VAL A 183 3.73 1.87 -2.76
CA VAL A 183 3.11 2.64 -1.67
C VAL A 183 3.65 4.07 -1.68
N ALA A 184 2.79 5.04 -2.01
CA ALA A 184 3.14 6.44 -2.17
C ALA A 184 2.27 7.34 -1.27
N GLY A 185 2.91 7.97 -0.27
CA GLY A 185 2.28 8.98 0.60
C GLY A 185 2.66 10.41 0.21
N SER A 186 3.83 10.87 0.66
CA SER A 186 4.26 12.28 0.56
C SER A 186 4.39 12.83 -0.87
N ALA A 187 4.58 11.97 -1.88
CA ALA A 187 4.63 12.38 -3.27
C ALA A 187 3.24 12.82 -3.81
N ILE A 188 2.17 12.14 -3.37
CA ILE A 188 0.80 12.38 -3.84
C ILE A 188 0.11 13.46 -3.00
N PHE A 189 0.22 13.38 -1.68
CA PHE A 189 -0.39 14.37 -0.78
C PHE A 189 0.41 15.68 -0.66
N GLY A 190 1.68 15.67 -1.08
CA GLY A 190 2.54 16.84 -1.30
C GLY A 190 3.18 17.44 -0.05
N GLN A 191 4.39 17.98 -0.19
CA GLN A 191 5.11 18.66 0.91
C GLN A 191 4.56 20.07 1.23
N LYS A 192 3.78 20.69 0.33
CA LYS A 192 3.39 22.11 0.43
C LYS A 192 2.27 22.42 1.43
N ILE A 193 1.71 21.43 2.13
CA ILE A 193 0.75 21.71 3.21
C ILE A 193 1.53 22.10 4.47
N LYS A 194 1.65 23.41 4.73
CA LYS A 194 2.17 23.96 6.00
C LYS A 194 1.19 23.70 7.17
N ILE A 195 1.01 22.43 7.54
CA ILE A 195 0.33 22.04 8.78
C ILE A 195 1.40 22.01 9.89
N PRO A 196 1.15 22.63 11.07
CA PRO A 196 2.04 22.53 12.23
C PRO A 196 2.37 21.08 12.59
N ALA A 197 3.59 20.83 13.08
CA ALA A 197 4.06 19.47 13.36
C ALA A 197 3.12 18.66 14.29
N ALA A 198 2.43 19.34 15.23
CA ALA A 198 1.47 18.73 16.15
C ALA A 198 0.15 18.23 15.51
N SER A 199 -0.12 18.61 14.25
CA SER A 199 -1.32 18.24 13.48
C SER A 199 -1.03 17.36 12.25
N ARG A 200 0.20 16.84 12.13
CA ARG A 200 0.53 15.67 11.29
C ARG A 200 0.10 14.33 11.92
N ARG A 201 -0.63 14.37 13.04
CA ARG A 201 -1.00 13.20 13.83
C ARG A 201 -1.99 12.29 13.08
N GLY A 202 -1.41 11.25 12.51
CA GLY A 202 -1.95 9.91 12.64
C GLY A 202 -2.88 9.43 11.55
N ILE A 203 -2.80 9.95 10.33
CA ILE A 203 -3.40 9.26 9.20
C ILE A 203 -2.42 9.31 8.03
N PHE A 204 -1.52 8.34 7.98
CA PHE A 204 -0.86 7.99 6.73
C PHE A 204 -1.81 7.06 5.98
N ILE A 205 -2.56 7.67 5.06
CA ILE A 205 -3.05 6.96 3.91
C ILE A 205 -2.04 7.18 2.80
N SER A 206 -1.43 6.09 2.38
CA SER A 206 -0.62 6.02 1.16
C SER A 206 -1.43 5.27 0.10
N PHE A 207 -1.12 5.56 -1.16
CA PHE A 207 -1.76 4.94 -2.29
C PHE A 207 -0.88 3.80 -2.85
N ILE A 208 -1.51 2.69 -3.23
CA ILE A 208 -0.93 1.50 -3.87
C ILE A 208 -1.17 1.52 -5.38
N ASP A 209 -0.20 1.99 -6.19
CA ASP A 209 -0.31 1.82 -7.64
C ASP A 209 0.07 0.41 -8.05
N ARG A 210 -0.82 -0.28 -8.77
CA ARG A 210 -0.57 -1.65 -9.25
C ARG A 210 -0.42 -1.68 -10.76
N LEU A 211 0.78 -1.36 -11.25
CA LEU A 211 1.08 -1.58 -12.66
C LEU A 211 1.27 -3.06 -12.98
N ARG A 212 0.44 -3.56 -13.89
CA ARG A 212 0.65 -4.86 -14.54
C ARG A 212 1.71 -4.72 -15.64
N GLY A 213 2.98 -4.70 -15.25
CA GLY A 213 4.10 -4.82 -16.19
C GLY A 213 3.97 -6.08 -17.05
N LYS A 214 4.30 -5.98 -18.35
CA LYS A 214 4.15 -7.08 -19.34
C LYS A 214 5.49 -7.61 -19.82
N ALA A 215 6.18 -8.35 -18.95
CA ALA A 215 7.21 -9.31 -19.34
C ALA A 215 7.10 -10.53 -18.39
N ALA A 216 6.97 -11.79 -18.82
CA ALA A 216 7.19 -12.37 -20.15
C ALA A 216 5.92 -13.01 -20.81
N ARG A 217 6.12 -13.50 -22.04
CA ARG A 217 5.11 -14.01 -23.01
C ARG A 217 4.87 -15.53 -22.81
N THR A 218 3.85 -16.23 -23.33
CA THR A 218 2.89 -15.93 -24.42
C THR A 218 1.61 -16.79 -24.35
N ALA A 219 0.60 -16.35 -25.12
CA ALA A 219 -0.66 -17.01 -25.54
C ALA A 219 -1.87 -16.81 -24.60
N THR A 220 -3.12 -16.86 -25.08
CA THR A 220 -3.65 -17.01 -26.46
C THR A 220 -4.29 -15.68 -26.97
N GLN A 221 -5.51 -15.71 -27.51
CA GLN A 221 -6.34 -14.58 -27.97
C GLN A 221 -7.84 -14.93 -27.88
N GLY A 222 -8.69 -13.88 -27.89
CA GLY A 222 -10.12 -13.92 -28.19
C GLY A 222 -10.99 -13.28 -27.10
N GLU A 223 -11.93 -12.36 -27.34
CA GLU A 223 -12.27 -11.50 -28.48
C GLU A 223 -13.34 -10.49 -27.95
N ARG A 224 -13.32 -9.24 -28.47
CA ARG A 224 -14.42 -8.24 -28.55
C ARG A 224 -15.08 -7.63 -27.29
N SER A 225 -15.43 -6.35 -27.47
CA SER A 225 -16.22 -5.47 -26.59
C SER A 225 -17.65 -5.30 -27.15
N PRO A 226 -18.60 -4.76 -26.37
CA PRO A 226 -18.97 -3.36 -26.64
C PRO A 226 -19.23 -2.51 -25.38
N ALA A 227 -19.42 -1.21 -25.60
CA ALA A 227 -19.78 -0.17 -24.63
C ALA A 227 -21.03 0.61 -25.14
N PRO A 228 -21.51 1.67 -24.47
CA PRO A 228 -21.83 1.84 -23.04
C PRO A 228 -23.33 2.18 -22.84
N LEU A 229 -23.77 2.49 -21.60
CA LEU A 229 -25.07 3.11 -21.31
C LEU A 229 -24.89 4.37 -20.45
N GLU A 230 -25.72 5.39 -20.71
CA GLU A 230 -25.66 6.74 -20.11
C GLU A 230 -26.65 6.97 -18.95
N ASN A 231 -26.44 8.11 -18.28
CA ASN A 231 -27.40 8.94 -17.52
C ASN A 231 -27.81 8.53 -16.08
N PRO A 232 -28.21 9.51 -15.21
CA PRO A 232 -27.75 10.91 -15.15
C PRO A 232 -27.50 11.44 -13.71
N GLN A 233 -27.03 12.69 -13.61
CA GLN A 233 -27.01 13.57 -12.43
C GLN A 233 -26.11 13.20 -11.22
N ALA A 234 -24.90 13.78 -11.21
CA ALA A 234 -24.19 14.11 -9.97
C ALA A 234 -24.13 15.63 -9.78
N LYS A 235 -24.41 16.13 -8.57
CA LYS A 235 -24.39 17.56 -8.25
C LYS A 235 -22.94 18.08 -8.23
N SER A 236 -22.74 19.33 -8.66
CA SER A 236 -21.42 19.94 -8.86
C SER A 236 -20.59 20.02 -7.56
N PRO A 237 -19.32 19.56 -7.56
CA PRO A 237 -18.42 19.80 -6.44
C PRO A 237 -18.03 21.28 -6.36
N THR A 238 -17.93 21.80 -5.14
CA THR A 238 -17.40 23.15 -4.91
C THR A 238 -15.96 23.28 -5.43
N ARG A 239 -15.67 24.46 -5.99
CA ARG A 239 -14.45 24.83 -6.78
C ARG A 239 -13.09 24.42 -6.18
N GLN A 240 -13.02 24.11 -4.89
CA GLN A 240 -11.81 23.74 -4.17
C GLN A 240 -11.50 22.23 -4.24
N ALA A 241 -12.51 21.36 -4.37
CA ALA A 241 -12.31 19.90 -4.49
C ALA A 241 -11.72 19.51 -5.84
N ALA A 242 -12.22 20.12 -6.92
CA ALA A 242 -11.71 19.92 -8.29
C ALA A 242 -10.20 20.19 -8.43
N GLY A 243 -9.66 21.14 -7.65
CA GLY A 243 -8.22 21.44 -7.63
C GLY A 243 -7.36 20.35 -6.99
N LYS A 244 -7.86 19.66 -5.96
CA LYS A 244 -7.14 18.55 -5.29
C LYS A 244 -7.11 17.28 -6.14
N SER A 245 -8.28 16.84 -6.61
CA SER A 245 -8.39 15.64 -7.46
C SER A 245 -7.53 15.78 -8.74
N SER A 246 -7.49 16.98 -9.34
CA SER A 246 -6.59 17.29 -10.46
C SER A 246 -5.10 17.14 -10.11
N HIS A 247 -4.67 17.56 -8.91
CA HIS A 247 -3.29 17.37 -8.45
C HIS A 247 -2.94 15.90 -8.22
N TYR A 248 -3.78 15.15 -7.49
CA TYR A 248 -3.55 13.73 -7.22
C TYR A 248 -3.49 12.92 -8.51
N LYS A 249 -4.41 13.19 -9.44
CA LYS A 249 -4.41 12.56 -10.76
C LYS A 249 -3.13 12.86 -11.52
N LYS A 250 -2.68 14.12 -11.53
CA LYS A 250 -1.41 14.49 -12.17
C LYS A 250 -0.22 13.71 -11.57
N MET A 251 -0.13 13.58 -10.25
CA MET A 251 0.98 12.84 -9.61
C MET A 251 0.93 11.34 -9.90
N ILE A 252 -0.26 10.73 -9.86
CA ILE A 252 -0.44 9.31 -10.21
C ILE A 252 -0.12 9.08 -11.70
N ASP A 253 -0.61 9.94 -12.59
CA ASP A 253 -0.31 9.86 -14.02
C ASP A 253 1.20 10.08 -14.31
N GLU A 254 1.89 10.96 -13.58
CA GLU A 254 3.36 11.14 -13.68
C GLU A 254 4.14 9.88 -13.27
N LEU A 255 3.81 9.28 -12.11
CA LEU A 255 4.40 8.01 -11.65
C LEU A 255 4.18 6.88 -12.69
N ARG A 256 2.94 6.76 -13.20
CA ARG A 256 2.57 5.77 -14.22
C ARG A 256 3.23 6.00 -15.57
N ASN A 257 3.45 7.25 -15.95
CA ASN A 257 4.10 7.58 -17.21
C ASN A 257 5.61 7.36 -17.14
N GLN A 258 6.23 7.47 -15.96
CA GLN A 258 7.63 7.14 -15.81
C GLN A 258 7.86 5.63 -15.99
N LEU A 259 7.03 4.79 -15.38
CA LEU A 259 7.08 3.33 -15.56
C LEU A 259 6.82 2.85 -17.00
N LYS A 260 6.23 3.67 -17.87
CA LYS A 260 6.02 3.36 -19.30
C LYS A 260 7.15 3.84 -20.22
N GLN A 261 8.08 4.65 -19.73
CA GLN A 261 9.20 5.16 -20.53
C GLN A 261 10.39 4.18 -20.56
N ASP A 262 10.36 3.17 -19.68
CA ASP A 262 11.40 2.15 -19.50
C ASP A 262 10.97 0.75 -20.03
N ASP A 263 9.79 0.65 -20.68
CA ASP A 263 9.16 -0.56 -21.27
C ASP A 263 9.39 -0.65 -22.81
#